data_AF-A0A2E7B5E4-F1
#
_entry.id   AF-A0A2E7B5E4-F1
#
_cell.length_a   1.000
_cell.length_b   1.000
_cell.length_c   1.000
_cell.angle_alpha   90.00
_cell.angle_beta   90.00
_cell.angle_gamma   90.00
#
_symmetry.space_group_name_H-M   'P 1'
#
loop_
_entity.id
_entity.type
_entity.pdbx_description
1 polymer ?
#
loop_
_entity_poly.entity_id
_entity_poly.type
_entity_poly.pdbx_seq_one_letter_code
_entity_poly.pdbx_strand_id
1 'polypeptide(L)'
;MIKLDMFHVDLGASILMQFQDNAQRPINILADAGVHGGSFAHDYILQKLRSALNKRENDPIRLNLLIGTHYDADHLNRMVAIIESDQVSIDEAWMPPVADDTEETIPERRLEDSNLLPIKFARDFDADPEQERQPTLERYLAELKRRVLDIRRVADDLQTAIETGDGDILLFAGNHEEADREAGRRQWDDLPPDKFFLQEIADIDERLLERDKSVPIDHAAFAVTDEPVMLYEPLDEGTVDFLDTIRDENPLEYLAWRIHTRAPIRLGFEPIIGAIQPTAALTRLDLLRKSHAKNAINAAQLNKVVIALKKKKVPVFARSIQDGVPRRFVWHGATESLVGAKSGVGDGLELILLAPSNGLIDKHRAKLPVARQIAFALYKTIPLKSITESNQLSYVIHLRSEEQGILISGDTGCVDFKPSGNKPYHRQLLDAMHPLNVVQIAHHGGNNTHFYRVLEQCKGKVDLQNAYMLLSHEVRSLYRPNDVFRIFIENIATPHSGPELLFTSAPRLAAVRGFERLIATPTEPPVDSGDVGLEFDNGAWTVVAHAISGSNLK
;
A
#
# COMPACT_ATOMS: atom_id res chain seq x y z
N MET A 1 12.71 -8.45 -27.92
CA MET A 1 13.21 -7.23 -27.25
C MET A 1 12.31 -6.90 -26.07
N ILE A 2 12.90 -6.54 -24.93
CA ILE A 2 12.18 -6.02 -23.75
C ILE A 2 12.74 -4.64 -23.41
N LYS A 3 11.88 -3.65 -23.11
CA LYS A 3 12.31 -2.32 -22.63
C LYS A 3 11.59 -1.97 -21.34
N LEU A 4 12.30 -1.36 -20.41
CA LEU A 4 11.78 -0.89 -19.14
C LEU A 4 12.20 0.56 -18.94
N ASP A 5 11.23 1.43 -18.68
CA ASP A 5 11.48 2.83 -18.30
C ASP A 5 10.81 3.06 -16.95
N MET A 6 11.62 3.32 -15.92
CA MET A 6 11.15 3.73 -14.61
C MET A 6 11.31 5.24 -14.46
N PHE A 7 10.19 5.93 -14.35
CA PHE A 7 10.15 7.39 -14.29
C PHE A 7 10.47 7.91 -12.89
N HIS A 8 11.20 9.02 -12.82
CA HIS A 8 11.41 9.74 -11.57
C HIS A 8 10.10 10.38 -11.08
N VAL A 9 9.66 10.04 -9.87
CA VAL A 9 8.38 10.49 -9.28
C VAL A 9 8.47 10.90 -7.81
N ASP A 10 9.69 11.11 -7.31
CA ASP A 10 10.03 11.24 -5.88
C ASP A 10 9.60 10.01 -5.05
N LEU A 11 8.37 10.00 -4.52
CA LEU A 11 7.77 8.86 -3.82
C LEU A 11 6.81 8.12 -4.75
N GLY A 12 6.77 6.79 -4.62
CA GLY A 12 6.00 5.94 -5.50
C GLY A 12 6.83 5.41 -6.67
N ALA A 13 6.17 4.68 -7.55
CA ALA A 13 6.79 4.12 -8.74
C ALA A 13 5.93 4.48 -9.96
N SER A 14 6.55 4.56 -11.13
CA SER A 14 5.85 4.52 -12.40
C SER A 14 6.78 3.86 -13.41
N ILE A 15 6.38 2.70 -13.91
CA ILE A 15 7.23 1.85 -14.75
C ILE A 15 6.45 1.49 -16.02
N LEU A 16 6.96 1.95 -17.15
CA LEU A 16 6.56 1.48 -18.46
C LEU A 16 7.39 0.25 -18.81
N MET A 17 6.70 -0.82 -19.21
CA MET A 17 7.32 -2.07 -19.62
C MET A 17 6.81 -2.43 -21.02
N GLN A 18 7.74 -2.68 -21.93
CA GLN A 18 7.44 -2.96 -23.32
C GLN A 18 7.99 -4.33 -23.70
N PHE A 19 7.12 -5.14 -24.28
CA PHE A 19 7.45 -6.47 -24.80
C PHE A 19 7.05 -6.56 -26.26
N GLN A 20 7.42 -7.66 -26.91
CA GLN A 20 6.94 -8.03 -28.23
C GLN A 20 6.26 -9.39 -28.15
N ASP A 21 5.14 -9.54 -28.85
CA ASP A 21 4.54 -10.85 -29.05
C ASP A 21 5.25 -11.63 -30.18
N ASN A 22 4.80 -12.86 -30.43
CA ASN A 22 5.33 -13.71 -31.51
C ASN A 22 5.22 -13.08 -32.91
N ALA A 23 4.28 -12.15 -33.12
CA ALA A 23 4.09 -11.40 -34.35
C ALA A 23 4.85 -10.06 -34.37
N GLN A 24 5.75 -9.84 -33.39
CA GLN A 24 6.52 -8.60 -33.21
C GLN A 24 5.65 -7.35 -32.96
N ARG A 25 4.41 -7.53 -32.52
CA ARG A 25 3.55 -6.43 -32.10
C ARG A 25 3.95 -5.98 -30.69
N PRO A 26 3.99 -4.67 -30.43
CA PRO A 26 4.36 -4.16 -29.12
C PRO A 26 3.25 -4.45 -28.10
N ILE A 27 3.65 -4.88 -26.91
CA ILE A 27 2.80 -4.99 -25.71
C ILE A 27 3.31 -3.96 -24.71
N ASN A 28 2.51 -2.94 -24.42
CA ASN A 28 2.88 -1.87 -23.47
C ASN A 28 2.08 -2.03 -22.18
N ILE A 29 2.79 -2.16 -21.06
CA ILE A 29 2.23 -2.26 -19.71
C ILE A 29 2.74 -1.09 -18.89
N LEU A 30 1.83 -0.36 -18.26
CA LEU A 30 2.17 0.70 -17.30
C LEU A 30 1.80 0.24 -15.89
N ALA A 31 2.78 0.15 -15.00
CA ALA A 31 2.57 -0.08 -13.58
C ALA A 31 2.77 1.24 -12.83
N ASP A 32 1.70 1.69 -12.18
CA ASP A 32 1.58 2.94 -11.46
C ASP A 32 1.83 4.21 -12.29
N ALA A 33 1.29 5.32 -11.81
CA ALA A 33 1.54 6.65 -12.37
C ALA A 33 1.49 7.71 -11.26
N GLY A 34 1.87 7.31 -10.06
CA GLY A 34 1.77 8.20 -8.93
C GLY A 34 2.99 9.09 -8.81
N VAL A 35 2.78 10.29 -8.31
CA VAL A 35 3.86 11.24 -7.97
C VAL A 35 3.61 11.80 -6.59
N HIS A 36 4.68 12.03 -5.84
CA HIS A 36 4.59 12.70 -4.55
C HIS A 36 4.86 14.19 -4.68
N GLY A 37 4.08 15.00 -3.97
CA GLY A 37 4.23 16.45 -3.96
C GLY A 37 3.54 17.18 -5.13
N GLY A 38 3.32 18.48 -4.93
CA GLY A 38 2.63 19.35 -5.90
C GLY A 38 3.53 19.95 -6.99
N SER A 39 4.81 19.61 -7.03
CA SER A 39 5.81 20.13 -7.97
C SER A 39 5.64 19.58 -9.39
N PHE A 40 5.11 18.36 -9.53
CA PHE A 40 4.89 17.75 -10.84
C PHE A 40 3.58 18.23 -11.47
N ALA A 41 3.65 18.54 -12.77
CA ALA A 41 2.50 18.84 -13.59
C ALA A 41 1.50 17.66 -13.61
N HIS A 42 0.22 17.97 -13.84
CA HIS A 42 -0.83 16.95 -13.85
C HIS A 42 -0.62 15.86 -14.92
N ASP A 43 -0.08 16.25 -16.06
CA ASP A 43 0.22 15.41 -17.23
C ASP A 43 1.68 14.91 -17.26
N TYR A 44 2.44 15.06 -16.17
CA TYR A 44 3.87 14.73 -16.12
C TYR A 44 4.19 13.31 -16.62
N ILE A 45 3.48 12.29 -16.11
CA ILE A 45 3.70 10.89 -16.53
C ILE A 45 3.27 10.68 -17.99
N LEU A 46 2.22 11.37 -18.46
CA LEU A 46 1.82 11.30 -19.87
C LEU A 46 2.92 11.85 -20.79
N GLN A 47 3.58 12.94 -20.40
CA GLN A 47 4.74 13.47 -21.15
C GLN A 47 5.92 12.49 -21.15
N LYS A 48 6.20 11.85 -20.01
CA LYS A 48 7.22 10.79 -19.89
C LYS A 48 6.93 9.59 -20.79
N LEU A 49 5.69 9.10 -20.79
CA LEU A 49 5.24 8.03 -21.69
C LEU A 49 5.45 8.36 -23.16
N ARG A 50 5.13 9.60 -23.56
CA ARG A 50 5.36 10.05 -24.95
C ARG A 50 6.82 10.00 -25.33
N SER A 51 7.69 10.49 -24.44
CA SER A 51 9.14 10.43 -24.63
C SER A 51 9.63 8.99 -24.76
N ALA A 52 9.26 8.11 -23.81
CA ALA A 52 9.71 6.72 -23.78
C ALA A 52 9.24 5.90 -25.00
N LEU A 53 8.05 6.22 -25.54
CA LEU A 53 7.45 5.58 -26.71
C LEU A 53 7.81 6.27 -28.04
N ASN A 54 8.66 7.32 -28.02
CA ASN A 54 9.01 8.15 -29.18
C ASN A 54 7.78 8.69 -29.93
N LYS A 55 6.79 9.19 -29.18
CA LYS A 55 5.52 9.70 -29.69
C LYS A 55 5.49 11.23 -29.69
N ARG A 56 5.00 11.80 -30.79
CA ARG A 56 4.67 13.23 -30.86
C ARG A 56 3.39 13.51 -30.07
N GLU A 57 3.09 14.80 -29.90
CA GLU A 57 1.98 15.27 -29.06
C GLU A 57 0.60 14.71 -29.47
N ASN A 58 0.41 14.41 -30.75
CA ASN A 58 -0.86 13.90 -31.29
C ASN A 58 -0.76 12.44 -31.76
N ASP A 59 0.35 11.75 -31.47
CA ASP A 59 0.47 10.35 -31.83
C ASP A 59 -0.28 9.49 -30.80
N PRO A 60 -1.09 8.51 -31.25
CA PRO A 60 -1.81 7.65 -30.33
C PRO A 60 -0.85 6.77 -29.54
N ILE A 61 -1.16 6.62 -28.26
CA ILE A 61 -0.53 5.69 -27.31
C ILE A 61 -1.54 4.59 -27.03
N ARG A 62 -1.09 3.34 -27.10
CA ARG A 62 -1.86 2.18 -26.66
C ARG A 62 -1.17 1.55 -25.46
N LEU A 63 -1.89 1.42 -24.36
CA LEU A 63 -1.52 0.62 -23.20
C LEU A 63 -2.38 -0.65 -23.21
N ASN A 64 -1.73 -1.81 -23.30
CA ASN A 64 -2.44 -3.09 -23.25
C ASN A 64 -2.89 -3.41 -21.82
N LEU A 65 -2.13 -2.95 -20.82
CA LEU A 65 -2.49 -3.11 -19.42
C LEU A 65 -2.02 -1.91 -18.60
N LEU A 66 -2.95 -1.33 -17.82
CA LEU A 66 -2.65 -0.38 -16.75
C LEU A 66 -2.80 -1.07 -15.40
N ILE A 67 -1.78 -0.99 -14.54
CA ILE A 67 -1.77 -1.62 -13.21
C ILE A 67 -1.64 -0.55 -12.15
N GLY A 68 -2.53 -0.53 -11.17
CA GLY A 68 -2.28 0.11 -9.86
C GLY A 68 -1.77 -0.94 -8.90
N THR A 69 -0.49 -0.87 -8.53
CA THR A 69 0.16 -1.90 -7.72
C THR A 69 -0.32 -1.87 -6.28
N HIS A 70 -0.68 -0.70 -5.75
CA HIS A 70 -1.38 -0.59 -4.47
C HIS A 70 -2.21 0.68 -4.39
N TYR A 71 -2.91 0.83 -3.27
CA TYR A 71 -4.04 1.73 -3.11
C TYR A 71 -3.68 3.16 -2.72
N ASP A 72 -2.45 3.42 -2.33
CA ASP A 72 -2.10 4.77 -1.88
C ASP A 72 -2.16 5.80 -3.02
N ALA A 73 -2.60 7.00 -2.68
CA ALA A 73 -2.82 8.07 -3.64
C ALA A 73 -1.55 8.44 -4.43
N ASP A 74 -0.37 8.31 -3.82
CA ASP A 74 0.93 8.55 -4.46
C ASP A 74 1.36 7.45 -5.43
N HIS A 75 0.52 6.45 -5.70
CA HIS A 75 0.65 5.48 -6.80
C HIS A 75 -0.42 5.68 -7.89
N LEU A 76 -1.58 6.23 -7.52
CA LEU A 76 -2.75 6.35 -8.39
C LEU A 76 -3.00 7.77 -8.93
N ASN A 77 -2.44 8.82 -8.30
CA ASN A 77 -2.92 10.20 -8.49
C ASN A 77 -2.75 10.79 -9.91
N ARG A 78 -1.76 10.38 -10.72
CA ARG A 78 -1.65 10.85 -12.12
C ARG A 78 -2.14 9.86 -13.16
N MET A 79 -2.70 8.72 -12.75
CA MET A 79 -3.36 7.81 -13.70
C MET A 79 -4.52 8.48 -14.42
N VAL A 80 -5.28 9.33 -13.72
CA VAL A 80 -6.45 10.03 -14.29
C VAL A 80 -6.07 10.84 -15.53
N ALA A 81 -4.96 11.58 -15.49
CA ALA A 81 -4.48 12.36 -16.64
C ALA A 81 -4.19 11.50 -17.88
N ILE A 82 -3.62 10.30 -17.67
CA ILE A 82 -3.32 9.34 -18.73
C ILE A 82 -4.63 8.75 -19.26
N ILE A 83 -5.52 8.35 -18.37
CA ILE A 83 -6.81 7.73 -18.72
C ILE A 83 -7.67 8.73 -19.48
N GLU A 84 -7.78 9.99 -19.05
CA GLU A 84 -8.65 10.99 -19.68
C GLU A 84 -8.12 11.50 -21.03
N SER A 85 -6.82 11.35 -21.32
CA SER A 85 -6.24 11.81 -22.60
C SER A 85 -6.81 11.04 -23.79
N ASP A 86 -7.49 11.70 -24.73
CA ASP A 86 -8.05 11.07 -25.95
C ASP A 86 -7.01 10.38 -26.83
N GLN A 87 -5.73 10.71 -26.67
CA GLN A 87 -4.63 10.10 -27.39
C GLN A 87 -4.21 8.74 -26.80
N VAL A 88 -4.70 8.38 -25.61
CA VAL A 88 -4.37 7.13 -24.94
C VAL A 88 -5.54 6.16 -25.00
N SER A 89 -5.33 4.99 -25.61
CA SER A 89 -6.23 3.85 -25.51
C SER A 89 -5.70 2.85 -24.47
N ILE A 90 -6.59 2.31 -23.64
CA ILE A 90 -6.24 1.33 -22.61
C ILE A 90 -7.14 0.11 -22.83
N ASP A 91 -6.53 -1.07 -23.02
CA ASP A 91 -7.30 -2.29 -23.32
C ASP A 91 -7.90 -2.90 -22.05
N GLU A 92 -7.14 -2.93 -20.94
CA GLU A 92 -7.63 -3.34 -19.62
C GLU A 92 -6.86 -2.67 -18.47
N ALA A 93 -7.49 -2.62 -17.29
CA ALA A 93 -6.89 -2.06 -16.09
C ALA A 93 -7.05 -2.98 -14.87
N TRP A 94 -5.97 -3.20 -14.12
CA TRP A 94 -5.94 -3.99 -12.89
C TRP A 94 -5.71 -3.06 -11.70
N MET A 95 -6.74 -2.90 -10.87
CA MET A 95 -6.74 -2.03 -9.70
C MET A 95 -6.49 -2.83 -8.41
N PRO A 96 -5.91 -2.21 -7.36
CA PRO A 96 -5.64 -2.89 -6.10
C PRO A 96 -6.90 -3.55 -5.51
N PRO A 97 -6.85 -4.82 -5.06
CA PRO A 97 -8.01 -5.56 -4.60
C PRO A 97 -8.37 -5.24 -3.15
N VAL A 98 -8.67 -3.96 -2.89
CA VAL A 98 -9.05 -3.47 -1.56
C VAL A 98 -10.48 -3.86 -1.27
N ALA A 99 -10.70 -4.59 -0.18
CA ALA A 99 -12.04 -4.90 0.30
C ALA A 99 -12.71 -3.67 0.92
N ASP A 100 -14.02 -3.59 0.80
CA ASP A 100 -14.84 -2.64 1.55
C ASP A 100 -14.92 -3.09 3.02
N ASP A 101 -14.10 -2.49 3.87
CA ASP A 101 -14.04 -2.75 5.31
C ASP A 101 -15.16 -2.06 6.11
N THR A 102 -16.09 -1.37 5.44
CA THR A 102 -17.22 -0.67 6.07
C THR A 102 -18.49 -1.49 6.06
N GLU A 103 -18.55 -2.55 5.25
CA GLU A 103 -19.68 -3.47 5.30
C GLU A 103 -19.59 -4.33 6.56
N GLU A 104 -20.65 -4.31 7.36
CA GLU A 104 -20.91 -5.31 8.39
C GLU A 104 -21.06 -6.67 7.71
N THR A 105 -19.93 -7.33 7.50
CA THR A 105 -19.88 -8.60 6.80
C THR A 105 -20.01 -9.71 7.81
N ILE A 106 -20.92 -10.65 7.55
CA ILE A 106 -20.95 -11.93 8.26
C ILE A 106 -19.66 -12.65 7.87
N PRO A 107 -18.74 -12.94 8.83
CA PRO A 107 -17.42 -13.52 8.56
C PRO A 107 -17.46 -14.85 7.78
N GLU A 108 -18.62 -15.49 7.71
CA GLU A 108 -18.83 -16.79 7.07
C GLU A 108 -18.92 -16.73 5.54
N ARG A 109 -19.11 -15.54 4.94
CA ARG A 109 -19.21 -15.42 3.48
C ARG A 109 -17.82 -15.27 2.85
N ARG A 110 -17.49 -16.24 1.99
CA ARG A 110 -16.30 -16.22 1.12
C ARG A 110 -16.18 -14.87 0.40
N LEU A 111 -14.95 -14.33 0.33
CA LEU A 111 -14.63 -13.17 -0.48
C LEU A 111 -15.04 -13.38 -1.94
N GLU A 112 -15.79 -12.43 -2.48
CA GLU A 112 -16.12 -12.33 -3.90
C GLU A 112 -15.57 -11.01 -4.45
N ASP A 113 -15.30 -10.96 -5.77
CA ASP A 113 -14.89 -9.74 -6.46
C ASP A 113 -15.88 -8.58 -6.22
N SER A 114 -17.17 -8.91 -6.00
CA SER A 114 -18.24 -7.97 -5.66
C SER A 114 -18.06 -7.26 -4.31
N ASN A 115 -17.17 -7.76 -3.45
CA ASN A 115 -16.83 -7.14 -2.16
C ASN A 115 -15.70 -6.10 -2.27
N LEU A 116 -15.00 -6.03 -3.41
CA LEU A 116 -13.84 -5.17 -3.61
C LEU A 116 -14.26 -3.76 -4.06
N LEU A 117 -13.65 -2.73 -3.47
CA LEU A 117 -13.94 -1.31 -3.74
C LEU A 117 -13.84 -0.95 -5.23
N PRO A 118 -12.79 -1.33 -6.00
CA PRO A 118 -12.74 -0.97 -7.42
C PRO A 118 -13.94 -1.50 -8.22
N ILE A 119 -14.41 -2.71 -7.89
CA ILE A 119 -15.52 -3.36 -8.58
C ILE A 119 -16.85 -2.73 -8.18
N LYS A 120 -17.03 -2.39 -6.89
CA LYS A 120 -18.21 -1.66 -6.42
C LYS A 120 -18.32 -0.28 -7.05
N PHE A 121 -17.22 0.48 -7.10
CA PHE A 121 -17.21 1.78 -7.77
C PHE A 121 -17.54 1.67 -9.26
N ALA A 122 -17.01 0.65 -9.95
CA ALA A 122 -17.32 0.40 -11.34
C ALA A 122 -18.81 0.08 -11.56
N ARG A 123 -19.38 -0.74 -10.67
CA ARG A 123 -20.81 -1.12 -10.71
C ARG A 123 -21.72 0.06 -10.44
N ASP A 124 -21.40 0.89 -9.46
CA ASP A 124 -22.20 2.07 -9.16
C ASP A 124 -22.21 3.04 -10.36
N PHE A 125 -21.05 3.23 -11.02
CA PHE A 125 -20.97 4.03 -12.24
C PHE A 125 -21.82 3.43 -13.38
N ASP A 126 -21.78 2.10 -13.56
CA ASP A 126 -22.60 1.43 -14.57
C ASP A 126 -24.11 1.57 -14.28
N ALA A 127 -24.50 1.72 -13.02
CA ALA A 127 -25.89 1.91 -12.61
C ALA A 127 -26.39 3.34 -12.86
N ASP A 128 -25.53 4.35 -12.63
CA ASP A 128 -25.85 5.76 -12.91
C ASP A 128 -24.60 6.54 -13.39
N PRO A 129 -24.34 6.56 -14.72
CA PRO A 129 -23.16 7.23 -15.29
C PRO A 129 -23.15 8.76 -15.13
N GLU A 130 -24.31 9.37 -14.85
CA GLU A 130 -24.44 10.83 -14.70
C GLU A 130 -24.06 11.30 -13.28
N GLN A 131 -23.96 10.38 -12.31
CA GLN A 131 -23.53 10.70 -10.96
C GLN A 131 -22.01 10.70 -10.83
N GLU A 132 -21.44 11.87 -10.50
CA GLU A 132 -20.02 11.97 -10.16
C GLU A 132 -19.70 11.36 -8.79
N ARG A 133 -20.64 11.40 -7.84
CA ARG A 133 -20.47 10.77 -6.52
C ARG A 133 -21.20 9.45 -6.47
N GLN A 134 -20.43 8.40 -6.26
CA GLN A 134 -20.92 7.03 -6.23
C GLN A 134 -21.43 6.66 -4.83
N PRO A 135 -22.63 6.08 -4.68
CA PRO A 135 -23.22 5.75 -3.38
C PRO A 135 -22.30 4.93 -2.46
N THR A 136 -21.55 3.97 -3.01
CA THR A 136 -20.57 3.19 -2.23
C THR A 136 -19.49 4.09 -1.64
N LEU A 137 -18.94 5.04 -2.43
CA LEU A 137 -17.91 5.96 -1.94
C LEU A 137 -18.47 6.85 -0.84
N GLU A 138 -19.67 7.42 -1.02
CA GLU A 138 -20.27 8.30 -0.02
C GLU A 138 -20.47 7.59 1.32
N ARG A 139 -21.01 6.37 1.30
CA ARG A 139 -21.17 5.53 2.48
C ARG A 139 -19.81 5.22 3.13
N TYR A 140 -18.83 4.83 2.33
CA TYR A 140 -17.49 4.51 2.81
C TYR A 140 -16.81 5.71 3.49
N LEU A 141 -16.87 6.90 2.87
CA LEU A 141 -16.31 8.13 3.43
C LEU A 141 -17.06 8.58 4.70
N ALA A 142 -18.38 8.44 4.74
CA ALA A 142 -19.17 8.75 5.93
C ALA A 142 -18.80 7.85 7.12
N GLU A 143 -18.64 6.55 6.87
CA GLU A 143 -18.20 5.60 7.90
C GLU A 143 -16.78 5.89 8.40
N LEU A 144 -15.83 6.15 7.50
CA LEU A 144 -14.47 6.51 7.91
C LEU A 144 -14.43 7.83 8.70
N LYS A 145 -15.26 8.81 8.33
CA LYS A 145 -15.42 10.06 9.09
C LYS A 145 -15.96 9.77 10.49
N ARG A 146 -16.98 8.92 10.61
CA ARG A 146 -17.51 8.47 11.91
C ARG A 146 -16.43 7.83 12.77
N ARG A 147 -15.66 6.89 12.22
CA ARG A 147 -14.56 6.21 12.94
C ARG A 147 -13.51 7.21 13.44
N VAL A 148 -13.10 8.16 12.60
CA VAL A 148 -12.15 9.23 12.97
C VAL A 148 -12.68 10.05 14.14
N LEU A 149 -13.96 10.45 14.10
CA LEU A 149 -14.59 11.23 15.16
C LEU A 149 -14.72 10.43 16.48
N ASP A 150 -15.09 9.14 16.40
CA ASP A 150 -15.15 8.27 17.58
C ASP A 150 -13.78 8.11 18.25
N ILE A 151 -12.70 7.95 17.47
CA ILE A 151 -11.33 7.86 18.00
C ILE A 151 -10.87 9.21 18.56
N ARG A 152 -11.17 10.31 17.87
CA ARG A 152 -10.85 11.68 18.32
C ARG A 152 -11.45 11.96 19.69
N ARG A 153 -12.74 11.64 19.88
CA ARG A 153 -13.41 11.82 21.17
C ARG A 153 -12.67 11.12 22.30
N VAL A 154 -12.29 9.86 22.11
CA VAL A 154 -11.53 9.11 23.12
C VAL A 154 -10.15 9.72 23.37
N ALA A 155 -9.50 10.26 22.34
CA ALA A 155 -8.24 10.98 22.50
C ALA A 155 -8.40 12.30 23.27
N ASP A 156 -9.47 13.06 23.02
CA ASP A 156 -9.75 14.33 23.69
C ASP A 156 -10.16 14.10 25.17
N ASP A 157 -10.96 13.08 25.47
CA ASP A 157 -11.28 12.64 26.84
C ASP A 157 -10.00 12.25 27.60
N LEU A 158 -9.12 11.48 26.95
CA LEU A 158 -7.84 11.05 27.52
C LEU A 158 -6.90 12.23 27.76
N GLN A 159 -6.81 13.18 26.81
CA GLN A 159 -6.00 14.39 26.94
C GLN A 159 -6.49 15.27 28.09
N THR A 160 -7.80 15.47 28.20
CA THR A 160 -8.42 16.25 29.29
C THR A 160 -8.08 15.65 30.65
N ALA A 161 -8.18 14.34 30.80
CA ALA A 161 -7.88 13.70 32.07
C ALA A 161 -6.38 13.77 32.44
N ILE A 162 -5.48 13.77 31.45
CA ILE A 162 -4.05 14.03 31.69
C ILE A 162 -3.84 15.46 32.22
N GLU A 163 -4.56 16.44 31.67
CA GLU A 163 -4.44 17.86 32.03
C GLU A 163 -5.05 18.19 33.39
N THR A 164 -6.21 17.61 33.73
CA THR A 164 -6.87 17.84 35.02
C THR A 164 -6.24 17.05 36.16
N GLY A 165 -5.48 15.99 35.84
CA GLY A 165 -4.92 15.08 36.84
C GLY A 165 -5.99 14.22 37.53
N ASP A 166 -7.21 14.17 36.97
CA ASP A 166 -8.27 13.29 37.44
C ASP A 166 -7.87 11.84 37.14
N GLY A 167 -7.59 11.06 38.19
CA GLY A 167 -7.30 9.62 38.07
C GLY A 167 -8.49 8.82 37.52
N ASP A 168 -9.69 9.39 37.55
CA ASP A 168 -10.89 8.85 36.94
C ASP A 168 -11.05 9.41 35.53
N ILE A 169 -10.35 8.82 34.57
CA ILE A 169 -10.63 9.09 33.16
C ILE A 169 -12.00 8.49 32.86
N LEU A 170 -12.99 9.36 32.66
CA LEU A 170 -14.34 8.99 32.29
C LEU A 170 -14.48 9.03 30.77
N LEU A 171 -14.15 7.93 30.10
CA LEU A 171 -14.43 7.83 28.67
C LEU A 171 -15.96 7.79 28.48
N PHE A 172 -16.50 8.64 27.60
CA PHE A 172 -17.93 8.75 27.28
C PHE A 172 -18.85 9.29 28.40
N ALA A 173 -18.35 9.93 29.46
CA ALA A 173 -19.25 10.53 30.45
C ALA A 173 -19.82 11.87 29.97
N GLY A 174 -21.05 11.84 29.47
CA GLY A 174 -21.82 13.02 29.08
C GLY A 174 -22.98 12.63 28.16
N ASN A 175 -24.05 13.43 28.15
CA ASN A 175 -25.10 13.28 27.15
C ASN A 175 -24.49 13.54 25.76
N HIS A 176 -24.64 12.61 24.82
CA HIS A 176 -23.92 12.65 23.53
C HIS A 176 -24.13 13.95 22.75
N GLU A 177 -25.34 14.50 22.77
CA GLU A 177 -25.64 15.78 22.11
C GLU A 177 -25.00 16.99 22.81
N GLU A 178 -24.66 16.84 24.09
CA GLU A 178 -24.08 17.87 24.95
C GLU A 178 -22.55 17.81 24.87
N ALA A 179 -21.94 16.61 24.85
CA ALA A 179 -20.52 16.44 24.58
C ALA A 179 -20.13 16.84 23.13
N ASP A 180 -20.96 16.54 22.13
CA ASP A 180 -20.77 17.05 20.75
C ASP A 180 -20.95 18.59 20.66
N ARG A 181 -21.63 19.19 21.65
CA ARG A 181 -21.74 20.66 21.83
C ARG A 181 -20.58 21.24 22.63
N GLU A 182 -20.09 20.56 23.66
CA GLU A 182 -19.12 21.02 24.67
C GLU A 182 -17.67 20.74 24.27
N ALA A 183 -17.37 19.61 23.60
CA ALA A 183 -16.05 19.33 23.02
C ALA A 183 -15.70 20.30 21.87
N GLY A 184 -16.66 21.15 21.47
CA GLY A 184 -16.52 22.17 20.45
C GLY A 184 -16.34 21.52 19.09
N ARG A 185 -17.43 21.40 18.31
CA ARG A 185 -17.31 21.09 16.88
C ARG A 185 -16.17 21.91 16.30
N ARG A 186 -15.15 21.24 15.78
CA ARG A 186 -14.08 21.96 15.11
C ARG A 186 -14.70 22.59 13.87
N GLN A 187 -14.24 23.78 13.51
CA GLN A 187 -14.80 24.48 12.35
C GLN A 187 -14.77 23.61 11.07
N TRP A 188 -13.85 22.65 11.00
CA TRP A 188 -13.73 21.73 9.87
C TRP A 188 -14.56 20.46 9.94
N ASP A 189 -15.29 20.18 11.02
CA ASP A 189 -16.13 18.98 11.12
C ASP A 189 -17.30 19.02 10.12
N ASP A 190 -17.74 20.22 9.72
CA ASP A 190 -18.76 20.42 8.69
C ASP A 190 -18.17 20.50 7.27
N LEU A 191 -16.85 20.33 7.10
CA LEU A 191 -16.25 20.31 5.77
C LEU A 191 -16.71 19.07 4.98
N PRO A 192 -16.75 19.20 3.65
CA PRO A 192 -16.80 18.06 2.74
C PRO A 192 -15.72 17.01 3.09
N PRO A 193 -16.01 15.70 2.96
CA PRO A 193 -15.09 14.64 3.38
C PRO A 193 -13.65 14.80 2.85
N ASP A 194 -13.49 15.20 1.60
CA ASP A 194 -12.19 15.43 0.95
C ASP A 194 -11.33 16.47 1.68
N LYS A 195 -11.95 17.54 2.21
CA LYS A 195 -11.25 18.57 2.98
C LYS A 195 -11.10 18.18 4.45
N PHE A 196 -12.10 17.51 5.02
CA PHE A 196 -12.06 17.03 6.40
C PHE A 196 -10.85 16.12 6.66
N PHE A 197 -10.64 15.11 5.81
CA PHE A 197 -9.54 14.15 6.01
C PHE A 197 -8.15 14.76 5.81
N LEU A 198 -8.01 15.71 4.87
CA LEU A 198 -6.74 16.44 4.67
C LEU A 198 -6.40 17.31 5.89
N GLN A 199 -7.38 18.05 6.41
CA GLN A 199 -7.19 18.86 7.61
C GLN A 199 -6.86 17.97 8.82
N GLU A 200 -7.56 16.84 8.96
CA GLU A 200 -7.32 15.89 10.04
C GLU A 200 -5.89 15.34 10.04
N ILE A 201 -5.34 15.01 8.86
CA ILE A 201 -3.94 14.57 8.74
C ILE A 201 -2.98 15.71 9.12
N ALA A 202 -3.24 16.94 8.67
CA ALA A 202 -2.40 18.09 8.98
C ALA A 202 -2.34 18.36 10.49
N ASP A 203 -3.49 18.35 11.18
CA ASP A 203 -3.59 18.52 12.63
C ASP A 203 -2.86 17.41 13.41
N ILE A 204 -2.92 16.17 12.92
CA ILE A 204 -2.21 15.04 13.53
C ILE A 204 -0.71 15.21 13.35
N ASP A 205 -0.25 15.62 12.16
CA ASP A 205 1.17 15.78 11.86
C ASP A 205 1.79 16.92 12.68
N GLU A 206 1.07 18.02 12.87
CA GLU A 206 1.48 19.10 13.78
C GLU A 206 1.63 18.58 15.23
N ARG A 207 0.62 17.87 15.77
CA ARG A 207 0.68 17.33 17.13
C ARG A 207 1.77 16.26 17.31
N LEU A 208 2.01 15.43 16.31
CA LEU A 208 3.09 14.42 16.36
C LEU A 208 4.48 15.07 16.29
N LEU A 209 4.62 16.23 15.65
CA LEU A 209 5.87 16.99 15.67
C LEU A 209 6.13 17.64 17.04
N GLU A 210 5.07 18.05 17.75
CA GLU A 210 5.14 18.63 19.09
C GLU A 210 5.41 17.59 20.19
N ARG A 211 4.81 16.40 20.07
CA ARG A 211 4.95 15.30 21.04
C ARG A 211 6.28 14.57 20.85
N ASP A 212 7.27 15.05 21.58
CA ASP A 212 8.60 14.49 21.90
C ASP A 212 9.09 13.30 21.03
N LYS A 213 10.24 13.52 20.36
CA LYS A 213 10.98 12.56 19.51
C LYS A 213 11.51 11.32 20.27
N SER A 214 11.25 11.21 21.56
CA SER A 214 11.74 10.16 22.46
C SER A 214 10.91 8.88 22.44
N VAL A 215 9.65 8.91 21.96
CA VAL A 215 8.92 7.69 21.61
C VAL A 215 9.49 7.23 20.28
N PRO A 216 10.19 6.07 20.21
CA PRO A 216 10.62 5.56 18.92
C PRO A 216 9.35 5.33 18.09
N ILE A 217 9.16 6.15 17.05
CA ILE A 217 8.31 5.75 15.95
C ILE A 217 9.09 4.62 15.31
N ASP A 218 8.87 3.41 15.83
CA ASP A 218 9.52 2.23 15.32
C ASP A 218 8.93 1.94 13.94
N HIS A 219 9.49 2.60 12.94
CA HIS A 219 9.33 2.24 11.53
C HIS A 219 9.98 0.86 11.25
N ALA A 220 10.54 0.19 12.26
CA ALA A 220 11.50 -0.88 12.15
C ALA A 220 11.25 -2.12 13.01
N ALA A 221 10.04 -2.70 12.95
CA ALA A 221 9.90 -4.14 13.22
C ALA A 221 8.59 -4.69 12.67
N PHE A 222 8.63 -5.58 11.69
CA PHE A 222 7.49 -6.39 11.27
C PHE A 222 7.50 -7.75 11.97
N ALA A 223 6.56 -7.93 12.89
CA ALA A 223 5.85 -9.17 13.07
C ALA A 223 4.39 -8.79 13.29
N VAL A 224 3.48 -9.30 12.45
CA VAL A 224 2.13 -9.57 12.91
C VAL A 224 2.33 -10.72 13.88
N THR A 225 2.20 -10.47 15.18
CA THR A 225 1.95 -11.58 16.08
C THR A 225 0.61 -12.16 15.63
N ASP A 226 0.61 -13.42 15.20
CA ASP A 226 -0.61 -14.17 14.94
C ASP A 226 -1.50 -14.05 16.18
N GLU A 227 -2.50 -13.16 16.14
CA GLU A 227 -3.60 -13.25 17.09
C GLU A 227 -4.65 -14.20 16.49
N PRO A 228 -5.23 -15.08 17.30
CA PRO A 228 -6.27 -15.97 16.83
C PRO A 228 -7.43 -15.14 16.30
N VAL A 229 -7.89 -15.48 15.10
CA VAL A 229 -9.19 -15.06 14.57
C VAL A 229 -10.25 -15.56 15.55
N MET A 230 -10.66 -14.69 16.48
CA MET A 230 -11.77 -14.95 17.38
C MET A 230 -13.06 -14.75 16.59
N LEU A 231 -13.71 -15.86 16.23
CA LEU A 231 -15.03 -15.87 15.61
C LEU A 231 -16.06 -15.27 16.58
N TYR A 232 -16.93 -14.42 16.03
CA TYR A 232 -17.95 -13.69 16.78
C TYR A 232 -19.18 -14.58 17.01
N GLU A 233 -19.62 -14.71 18.27
CA GLU A 233 -21.02 -15.02 18.58
C GLU A 233 -21.69 -13.72 19.07
N PRO A 234 -22.87 -13.35 18.54
CA PRO A 234 -23.61 -12.19 19.02
C PRO A 234 -23.96 -12.33 20.50
N LEU A 235 -23.68 -11.30 21.30
CA LEU A 235 -24.08 -11.24 22.69
C LEU A 235 -25.59 -10.99 22.78
N ASP A 236 -26.31 -11.95 23.35
CA ASP A 236 -27.75 -11.87 23.60
C ASP A 236 -28.06 -11.01 24.85
N GLU A 237 -29.24 -10.40 24.88
CA GLU A 237 -29.67 -9.44 25.90
C GLU A 237 -29.93 -10.12 27.26
N GLY A 238 -28.90 -10.20 28.11
CA GLY A 238 -28.99 -10.77 29.46
C GLY A 238 -27.75 -10.53 30.33
N THR A 239 -27.32 -9.27 30.45
CA THR A 239 -25.93 -8.88 30.81
C THR A 239 -25.81 -8.20 32.17
N VAL A 240 -25.84 -8.97 33.26
CA VAL A 240 -25.32 -8.50 34.56
C VAL A 240 -24.36 -9.54 35.15
N ASP A 241 -24.78 -10.80 35.30
CA ASP A 241 -23.92 -11.86 35.86
C ASP A 241 -22.83 -12.35 34.89
N PHE A 242 -22.96 -12.09 33.59
CA PHE A 242 -22.01 -12.52 32.56
C PHE A 242 -20.84 -11.53 32.36
N LEU A 243 -21.02 -10.25 32.71
CA LEU A 243 -20.02 -9.20 32.49
C LEU A 243 -18.85 -9.29 33.48
N ASP A 244 -19.08 -9.76 34.70
CA ASP A 244 -17.99 -10.02 35.66
C ASP A 244 -17.08 -11.16 35.16
N THR A 245 -17.65 -12.20 34.54
CA THR A 245 -16.89 -13.31 33.94
C THR A 245 -16.07 -12.86 32.72
N ILE A 246 -16.65 -12.04 31.81
CA ILE A 246 -15.90 -11.48 30.67
C ILE A 246 -14.80 -10.51 31.11
N ARG A 247 -15.05 -9.68 32.14
CA ARG A 247 -14.03 -8.78 32.68
C ARG A 247 -12.79 -9.55 33.13
N ASP A 248 -12.99 -10.70 33.78
CA ASP A 248 -11.94 -11.51 34.35
C ASP A 248 -11.27 -12.44 33.31
N GLU A 249 -11.98 -12.86 32.25
CA GLU A 249 -11.47 -13.75 31.20
C GLU A 249 -10.91 -13.03 29.97
N ASN A 250 -11.47 -11.88 29.57
CA ASN A 250 -11.03 -11.13 28.37
C ASN A 250 -11.22 -9.60 28.52
N PRO A 251 -10.24 -8.91 29.14
CA PRO A 251 -10.23 -7.47 29.37
C PRO A 251 -10.44 -6.60 28.11
N LEU A 252 -9.98 -7.09 26.95
CA LEU A 252 -10.06 -6.37 25.68
C LEU A 252 -11.47 -6.36 25.13
N GLU A 253 -12.18 -7.49 25.20
CA GLU A 253 -13.58 -7.58 24.80
C GLU A 253 -14.48 -6.75 25.71
N TYR A 254 -14.20 -6.76 27.01
CA TYR A 254 -14.88 -5.90 27.97
C TYR A 254 -14.71 -4.41 27.61
N LEU A 255 -13.46 -3.98 27.37
CA LEU A 255 -13.17 -2.59 27.01
C LEU A 255 -13.79 -2.20 25.65
N ALA A 256 -13.75 -3.10 24.67
CA ALA A 256 -14.36 -2.87 23.38
C ALA A 256 -15.89 -2.80 23.45
N TRP A 257 -16.52 -3.67 24.23
CA TRP A 257 -17.96 -3.61 24.50
C TRP A 257 -18.35 -2.30 25.17
N ARG A 258 -17.58 -1.84 26.18
CA ARG A 258 -17.78 -0.54 26.83
C ARG A 258 -17.68 0.63 25.83
N ILE A 259 -16.67 0.63 24.97
CA ILE A 259 -16.50 1.65 23.93
C ILE A 259 -17.65 1.61 22.92
N HIS A 260 -18.07 0.42 22.50
CA HIS A 260 -19.15 0.23 21.54
C HIS A 260 -20.51 0.68 22.11
N THR A 261 -20.83 0.26 23.33
CA THR A 261 -22.06 0.64 24.05
C THR A 261 -22.00 2.03 24.66
N ARG A 262 -20.84 2.70 24.55
CA ARG A 262 -20.58 4.02 25.13
C ARG A 262 -20.85 4.07 26.63
N ALA A 263 -20.67 2.93 27.31
CA ALA A 263 -20.79 2.86 28.75
C ALA A 263 -19.60 3.58 29.40
N PRO A 264 -19.81 4.41 30.44
CA PRO A 264 -18.72 5.12 31.11
C PRO A 264 -17.64 4.16 31.59
N ILE A 265 -16.40 4.42 31.21
CA ILE A 265 -15.22 3.68 31.68
C ILE A 265 -14.53 4.57 32.71
N ARG A 266 -14.19 4.04 33.89
CA ARG A 266 -13.33 4.73 34.86
C ARG A 266 -11.94 4.12 34.82
N LEU A 267 -10.99 4.82 34.20
CA LEU A 267 -9.63 4.26 34.03
C LEU A 267 -8.90 4.05 35.38
N GLY A 268 -9.25 4.77 36.45
CA GLY A 268 -8.61 4.65 37.78
C GLY A 268 -9.04 3.45 38.65
N PHE A 269 -10.13 2.76 38.32
CA PHE A 269 -10.75 1.76 39.20
C PHE A 269 -10.82 0.33 38.63
N GLU A 270 -10.58 0.14 37.34
CA GLU A 270 -10.59 -1.20 36.74
C GLU A 270 -9.19 -1.85 36.87
N PRO A 271 -9.08 -3.11 37.36
CA PRO A 271 -7.81 -3.81 37.59
C PRO A 271 -6.98 -4.03 36.30
N ILE A 272 -7.58 -3.76 35.15
CA ILE A 272 -7.03 -3.85 33.80
C ILE A 272 -6.01 -2.71 33.51
N ILE A 273 -6.00 -1.62 34.30
CA ILE A 273 -5.57 -0.29 33.79
C ILE A 273 -4.26 0.25 34.36
N GLY A 274 -3.65 -0.41 35.34
CA GLY A 274 -2.33 -0.04 35.86
C GLY A 274 -1.17 -0.04 34.83
N ALA A 275 -1.44 -0.36 33.57
CA ALA A 275 -0.48 -0.45 32.46
C ALA A 275 -0.68 0.59 31.33
N ILE A 276 -1.73 1.43 31.36
CA ILE A 276 -1.92 2.45 30.31
C ILE A 276 -0.86 3.55 30.48
N GLN A 277 -0.10 3.80 29.41
CA GLN A 277 0.81 4.95 29.30
C GLN A 277 0.08 6.05 28.52
N PRO A 278 -0.52 7.07 29.17
CA PRO A 278 -1.49 7.96 28.53
C PRO A 278 -0.95 8.68 27.29
N THR A 279 0.28 9.18 27.35
CA THR A 279 0.96 9.83 26.21
C THR A 279 1.15 8.86 25.03
N ALA A 280 1.54 7.62 25.30
CA ALA A 280 1.70 6.61 24.25
C ALA A 280 0.35 6.19 23.65
N ALA A 281 -0.69 6.10 24.46
CA ALA A 281 -2.05 5.84 24.01
C ALA A 281 -2.59 6.96 23.11
N LEU A 282 -2.34 8.24 23.46
CA LEU A 282 -2.68 9.38 22.62
C LEU A 282 -1.99 9.32 21.25
N THR A 283 -0.69 9.06 21.22
CA THR A 283 0.05 8.89 19.96
C THR A 283 -0.55 7.76 19.11
N ARG A 284 -0.92 6.63 19.74
CA ARG A 284 -1.56 5.49 19.06
C ARG A 284 -2.94 5.85 18.49
N LEU A 285 -3.77 6.57 19.24
CA LEU A 285 -5.08 7.03 18.78
C LEU A 285 -4.94 8.01 17.60
N ASP A 286 -3.96 8.91 17.64
CA ASP A 286 -3.68 9.83 16.53
C ASP A 286 -3.18 9.10 15.27
N LEU A 287 -2.30 8.10 15.42
CA LEU A 287 -1.89 7.25 14.30
C LEU A 287 -3.08 6.47 13.70
N LEU A 288 -4.01 6.00 14.54
CA LEU A 288 -5.22 5.31 14.09
C LEU A 288 -6.15 6.26 13.30
N ARG A 289 -6.35 7.49 13.78
CA ARG A 289 -7.11 8.54 13.06
C ARG A 289 -6.46 8.84 11.71
N LYS A 290 -5.14 9.04 11.68
CA LYS A 290 -4.38 9.29 10.45
C LYS A 290 -4.54 8.14 9.44
N SER A 291 -4.53 6.89 9.91
CA SER A 291 -4.75 5.72 9.06
C SER A 291 -6.13 5.71 8.41
N HIS A 292 -7.20 5.94 9.18
CA HIS A 292 -8.57 6.03 8.63
C HIS A 292 -8.74 7.21 7.67
N ALA A 293 -8.17 8.37 7.99
CA ALA A 293 -8.19 9.53 7.10
C ALA A 293 -7.46 9.26 5.77
N LYS A 294 -6.31 8.59 5.80
CA LYS A 294 -5.59 8.15 4.60
C LYS A 294 -6.40 7.16 3.77
N ASN A 295 -7.02 6.16 4.39
CA ASN A 295 -7.88 5.20 3.69
C ASN A 295 -9.02 5.91 2.94
N ALA A 296 -9.59 6.96 3.52
CA ALA A 296 -10.64 7.74 2.87
C ALA A 296 -10.13 8.53 1.64
N ILE A 297 -8.97 9.17 1.76
CA ILE A 297 -8.33 9.88 0.65
C ILE A 297 -7.98 8.91 -0.48
N ASN A 298 -7.40 7.76 -0.14
CA ASN A 298 -7.08 6.69 -1.09
C ASN A 298 -8.35 6.16 -1.78
N ALA A 299 -9.47 6.01 -1.06
CA ALA A 299 -10.76 5.60 -1.63
C ALA A 299 -11.28 6.57 -2.67
N ALA A 300 -11.24 7.87 -2.33
CA ALA A 300 -11.64 8.91 -3.24
C ALA A 300 -10.75 8.92 -4.50
N GLN A 301 -9.44 8.69 -4.35
CA GLN A 301 -8.52 8.65 -5.49
C GLN A 301 -8.75 7.42 -6.38
N LEU A 302 -8.91 6.23 -5.79
CA LEU A 302 -9.26 5.02 -6.53
C LEU A 302 -10.60 5.18 -7.27
N ASN A 303 -11.60 5.77 -6.63
CA ASN A 303 -12.89 6.03 -7.26
C ASN A 303 -12.75 6.93 -8.50
N LYS A 304 -11.95 8.01 -8.43
CA LYS A 304 -11.65 8.86 -9.59
C LYS A 304 -11.02 8.08 -10.74
N VAL A 305 -10.05 7.21 -10.44
CA VAL A 305 -9.41 6.34 -11.44
C VAL A 305 -10.44 5.40 -12.07
N VAL A 306 -11.27 4.74 -11.27
CA VAL A 306 -12.31 3.83 -11.76
C VAL A 306 -13.32 4.56 -12.63
N ILE A 307 -13.81 5.73 -12.21
CA ILE A 307 -14.73 6.54 -13.01
C ILE A 307 -14.09 6.92 -14.36
N ALA A 308 -12.83 7.37 -14.36
CA ALA A 308 -12.13 7.72 -15.59
C ALA A 308 -12.03 6.51 -16.55
N LEU A 309 -11.69 5.33 -16.02
CA LEU A 309 -11.63 4.08 -16.80
C LEU A 309 -13.00 3.72 -17.38
N LYS A 310 -14.05 3.83 -16.58
CA LYS A 310 -15.42 3.50 -16.97
C LYS A 310 -15.99 4.47 -18.01
N LYS A 311 -15.72 5.77 -17.89
CA LYS A 311 -16.05 6.76 -18.93
C LYS A 311 -15.41 6.39 -20.28
N LYS A 312 -14.19 5.84 -20.25
CA LYS A 312 -13.50 5.30 -21.43
C LYS A 312 -13.88 3.87 -21.82
N LYS A 313 -14.82 3.24 -21.11
CA LYS A 313 -15.26 1.85 -21.33
C LYS A 313 -14.12 0.83 -21.19
N VAL A 314 -13.11 1.15 -20.40
CA VAL A 314 -12.00 0.24 -20.10
C VAL A 314 -12.48 -0.80 -19.07
N PRO A 315 -12.30 -2.10 -19.32
CA PRO A 315 -12.53 -3.15 -18.32
C PRO A 315 -11.67 -2.94 -17.07
N VAL A 316 -12.30 -2.98 -15.90
CA VAL A 316 -11.64 -2.86 -14.59
C VAL A 316 -11.66 -4.22 -13.90
N PHE A 317 -10.48 -4.68 -13.49
CA PHE A 317 -10.31 -5.90 -12.72
C PHE A 317 -9.65 -5.63 -11.37
N ALA A 318 -10.02 -6.41 -10.37
CA ALA A 318 -9.31 -6.54 -9.11
C ALA A 318 -9.00 -8.03 -8.95
N ARG A 319 -7.71 -8.39 -9.03
CA ARG A 319 -7.28 -9.79 -9.05
C ARG A 319 -6.72 -10.18 -7.69
N SER A 320 -6.83 -11.45 -7.35
CA SER A 320 -6.20 -12.02 -6.17
C SER A 320 -5.72 -13.43 -6.48
N ILE A 321 -4.97 -14.00 -5.55
CA ILE A 321 -4.56 -15.40 -5.56
C ILE A 321 -5.21 -16.19 -4.42
N GLN A 322 -5.20 -17.52 -4.56
CA GLN A 322 -5.38 -18.38 -3.38
C GLN A 322 -4.10 -18.35 -2.55
N ASP A 323 -4.22 -18.47 -1.24
CA ASP A 323 -3.09 -18.42 -0.30
C ASP A 323 -1.98 -19.40 -0.72
N GLY A 324 -0.81 -18.85 -1.02
CA GLY A 324 0.36 -19.63 -1.42
C GLY A 324 0.35 -20.22 -2.84
N VAL A 325 -0.67 -19.92 -3.67
CA VAL A 325 -0.81 -20.49 -5.02
C VAL A 325 -0.76 -19.36 -6.07
N PRO A 326 0.32 -19.26 -6.86
CA PRO A 326 0.46 -18.21 -7.87
C PRO A 326 -0.62 -18.36 -8.96
N ARG A 327 -1.08 -17.23 -9.51
CA ARG A 327 -2.05 -17.22 -10.62
C ARG A 327 -1.38 -16.76 -11.90
N ARG A 328 -1.41 -17.63 -12.91
CA ARG A 328 -0.76 -17.40 -14.21
C ARG A 328 -1.72 -16.86 -15.25
N PHE A 329 -1.24 -15.88 -16.02
CA PHE A 329 -1.87 -15.32 -17.19
C PHE A 329 -0.87 -15.34 -18.34
N VAL A 330 -1.35 -15.65 -19.54
CA VAL A 330 -0.51 -15.68 -20.75
C VAL A 330 -1.06 -14.71 -21.77
N TRP A 331 -0.17 -14.02 -22.48
CA TRP A 331 -0.54 -13.20 -23.60
C TRP A 331 -1.07 -14.08 -24.73
N HIS A 332 -2.21 -13.70 -25.28
CA HIS A 332 -2.84 -14.39 -26.39
C HIS A 332 -2.95 -13.43 -27.58
N GLY A 333 -2.14 -13.66 -28.61
CA GLY A 333 -1.95 -12.72 -29.72
C GLY A 333 -3.23 -12.47 -30.53
N ALA A 334 -4.15 -13.43 -30.63
CA ALA A 334 -5.37 -13.24 -31.40
C ALA A 334 -6.38 -12.30 -30.71
N THR A 335 -6.37 -12.26 -29.38
CA THR A 335 -7.25 -11.39 -28.57
C THR A 335 -6.53 -10.16 -28.06
N GLU A 336 -5.20 -10.10 -28.23
CA GLU A 336 -4.32 -9.03 -27.73
C GLU A 336 -4.58 -8.74 -26.25
N SER A 337 -4.68 -9.82 -25.45
CA SER A 337 -5.04 -9.74 -24.04
C SER A 337 -4.39 -10.85 -23.21
N LEU A 338 -4.33 -10.64 -21.89
CA LEU A 338 -3.89 -11.63 -20.93
C LEU A 338 -5.05 -12.56 -20.54
N VAL A 339 -4.88 -13.86 -20.77
CA VAL A 339 -5.88 -14.88 -20.45
C VAL A 339 -5.35 -15.79 -19.34
N GLY A 340 -6.21 -16.10 -18.35
CA GLY A 340 -5.84 -17.00 -17.26
C GLY A 340 -5.53 -18.41 -17.78
N ALA A 341 -4.38 -18.96 -17.40
CA ALA A 341 -3.91 -20.26 -17.88
C ALA A 341 -3.65 -21.22 -16.71
N LYS A 342 -4.19 -22.44 -16.80
CA LYS A 342 -3.91 -23.53 -15.84
C LYS A 342 -2.58 -24.24 -16.15
N SER A 343 -2.23 -24.35 -17.43
CA SER A 343 -0.97 -24.91 -17.95
C SER A 343 -0.88 -24.60 -19.45
N GLY A 344 0.29 -24.21 -19.98
CA GLY A 344 0.49 -24.10 -21.44
C GLY A 344 1.25 -22.87 -21.94
N VAL A 345 1.73 -23.01 -23.18
CA VAL A 345 2.58 -22.08 -23.93
C VAL A 345 1.77 -20.85 -24.32
N GLY A 346 2.13 -19.69 -23.76
CA GLY A 346 1.61 -18.38 -24.19
C GLY A 346 2.40 -17.83 -25.37
N ASP A 347 1.89 -16.77 -26.01
CA ASP A 347 2.60 -16.03 -27.05
C ASP A 347 3.66 -15.09 -26.44
N GLY A 348 4.75 -15.66 -25.94
CA GLY A 348 5.91 -14.93 -25.44
C GLY A 348 5.76 -14.42 -24.01
N LEU A 349 4.84 -13.46 -23.77
CA LEU A 349 4.66 -12.82 -22.47
C LEU A 349 3.77 -13.64 -21.52
N GLU A 350 4.26 -13.85 -20.31
CA GLU A 350 3.54 -14.42 -19.17
C GLU A 350 3.52 -13.42 -18.02
N LEU A 351 2.37 -13.27 -17.37
CA LEU A 351 2.19 -12.52 -16.13
C LEU A 351 1.79 -13.51 -15.03
N ILE A 352 2.60 -13.58 -13.97
CA ILE A 352 2.33 -14.38 -12.78
C ILE A 352 2.00 -13.44 -11.63
N LEU A 353 0.76 -13.51 -11.16
CA LEU A 353 0.31 -12.82 -9.96
C LEU A 353 0.69 -13.64 -8.73
N LEU A 354 1.40 -13.01 -7.79
CA LEU A 354 1.94 -13.65 -6.58
C LEU A 354 1.34 -13.12 -5.29
N ALA A 355 0.71 -11.95 -5.31
CA ALA A 355 0.00 -11.32 -4.20
C ALA A 355 -0.97 -10.27 -4.74
N PRO A 356 -1.99 -9.86 -3.96
CA PRO A 356 -2.33 -10.38 -2.64
C PRO A 356 -3.21 -11.64 -2.71
N SER A 357 -3.17 -12.41 -1.64
CA SER A 357 -3.98 -13.61 -1.40
C SER A 357 -5.35 -13.26 -0.81
N ASN A 358 -6.30 -14.17 -1.00
CA ASN A 358 -7.65 -14.03 -0.43
C ASN A 358 -7.60 -13.97 1.10
N GLY A 359 -6.75 -14.76 1.77
CA GLY A 359 -6.61 -14.71 3.22
C GLY A 359 -6.12 -13.35 3.73
N LEU A 360 -5.22 -12.69 3.00
CA LEU A 360 -4.79 -11.33 3.32
C LEU A 360 -5.90 -10.31 3.10
N ILE A 361 -6.62 -10.39 1.98
CA ILE A 361 -7.75 -9.49 1.71
C ILE A 361 -8.85 -9.68 2.76
N ASP A 362 -9.19 -10.92 3.12
CA ASP A 362 -10.19 -11.22 4.14
C ASP A 362 -9.76 -10.72 5.52
N LYS A 363 -8.48 -10.83 5.87
CA LYS A 363 -7.94 -10.23 7.10
C LYS A 363 -8.16 -8.71 7.14
N HIS A 364 -7.94 -8.02 6.02
CA HIS A 364 -8.14 -6.56 5.92
C HIS A 364 -9.60 -6.16 5.72
N ARG A 365 -10.45 -7.08 5.28
CA ARG A 365 -11.92 -6.91 5.25
C ARG A 365 -12.50 -7.04 6.65
N ALA A 366 -12.05 -8.03 7.42
CA ALA A 366 -12.49 -8.34 8.77
C ALA A 366 -11.85 -7.40 9.82
N LYS A 367 -11.68 -6.11 9.50
CA LYS A 367 -11.13 -5.16 10.46
C LYS A 367 -11.94 -5.20 11.74
N LEU A 368 -11.21 -5.19 12.85
CA LEU A 368 -11.80 -5.09 14.17
C LEU A 368 -12.76 -3.89 14.20
N PRO A 369 -13.95 -4.00 14.81
CA PRO A 369 -14.80 -2.86 15.07
C PRO A 369 -13.98 -1.71 15.66
N VAL A 370 -14.28 -0.47 15.27
CA VAL A 370 -13.50 0.71 15.71
C VAL A 370 -13.33 0.75 17.24
N ALA A 371 -14.33 0.29 17.97
CA ALA A 371 -14.29 0.14 19.42
C ALA A 371 -13.16 -0.77 19.92
N ARG A 372 -12.93 -1.92 19.28
CA ARG A 372 -11.79 -2.81 19.59
C ARG A 372 -10.48 -2.14 19.22
N GLN A 373 -10.38 -1.46 18.09
CA GLN A 373 -9.15 -0.76 17.70
C GLN A 373 -8.76 0.31 18.73
N ILE A 374 -9.74 1.07 19.24
CA ILE A 374 -9.56 2.01 20.34
C ILE A 374 -9.13 1.28 21.61
N ALA A 375 -9.82 0.18 21.99
CA ALA A 375 -9.46 -0.61 23.17
C ALA A 375 -8.00 -1.09 23.11
N PHE A 376 -7.55 -1.57 21.95
CA PHE A 376 -6.15 -1.96 21.72
C PHE A 376 -5.18 -0.78 21.81
N ALA A 377 -5.52 0.37 21.22
CA ALA A 377 -4.71 1.58 21.28
C ALA A 377 -4.50 2.05 22.74
N LEU A 378 -5.54 1.92 23.58
CA LEU A 378 -5.50 2.24 25.01
C LEU A 378 -4.71 1.20 25.82
N TYR A 379 -5.03 -0.08 25.66
CA TYR A 379 -4.59 -1.16 26.56
C TYR A 379 -3.16 -1.66 26.32
N LYS A 380 -2.75 -1.81 25.06
CA LYS A 380 -1.60 -2.65 24.72
C LYS A 380 -0.35 -1.84 24.36
N THR A 381 0.82 -2.27 24.82
CA THR A 381 2.14 -1.83 24.31
C THR A 381 2.45 -2.38 22.91
N ILE A 382 1.46 -2.90 22.17
CA ILE A 382 1.68 -3.30 20.78
C ILE A 382 1.91 -2.02 19.96
N PRO A 383 3.06 -1.91 19.27
CA PRO A 383 3.31 -0.79 18.38
C PRO A 383 2.23 -0.78 17.30
N LEU A 384 1.36 0.24 17.29
CA LEU A 384 0.57 0.56 16.10
C LEU A 384 1.56 1.11 15.09
N LYS A 385 1.85 0.32 14.06
CA LYS A 385 2.90 0.62 13.08
C LYS A 385 2.40 1.67 12.10
N SER A 386 3.30 2.54 11.65
CA SER A 386 3.00 3.63 10.72
C SER A 386 2.67 3.18 9.30
N ILE A 387 2.68 1.88 9.03
CA ILE A 387 2.35 1.31 7.72
C ILE A 387 0.85 1.14 7.70
N THR A 388 0.20 1.97 6.90
CA THR A 388 -1.22 1.86 6.66
C THR A 388 -1.53 0.45 6.17
N GLU A 389 -2.53 -0.17 6.76
CA GLU A 389 -2.98 -1.52 6.42
C GLU A 389 -3.28 -1.65 4.92
N SER A 390 -3.61 -0.54 4.24
CA SER A 390 -3.74 -0.45 2.78
C SER A 390 -2.51 -0.90 2.02
N ASN A 391 -1.31 -0.61 2.52
CA ASN A 391 -0.06 -0.90 1.81
C ASN A 391 0.17 -2.41 1.74
N GLN A 392 -0.43 -3.20 2.64
CA GLN A 392 -0.33 -4.67 2.66
C GLN A 392 -1.05 -5.31 1.47
N LEU A 393 -2.10 -4.68 0.93
CA LEU A 393 -2.83 -5.15 -0.25
C LEU A 393 -2.17 -4.70 -1.56
N SER A 394 -0.86 -4.98 -1.66
CA SER A 394 -0.06 -4.70 -2.83
C SER A 394 -0.06 -5.88 -3.80
N TYR A 395 -0.13 -5.59 -5.09
CA TYR A 395 0.24 -6.53 -6.13
C TYR A 395 1.72 -6.85 -6.05
N VAL A 396 2.03 -8.14 -6.14
CA VAL A 396 3.37 -8.64 -6.49
C VAL A 396 3.19 -9.40 -7.80
N ILE A 397 3.81 -8.90 -8.86
CA ILE A 397 3.66 -9.42 -10.21
C ILE A 397 5.03 -9.76 -10.77
N HIS A 398 5.14 -10.96 -11.33
CA HIS A 398 6.32 -11.41 -12.06
C HIS A 398 5.97 -11.54 -13.54
N LEU A 399 6.61 -10.72 -14.36
CA LEU A 399 6.47 -10.74 -15.82
C LEU A 399 7.61 -11.54 -16.41
N ARG A 400 7.30 -12.48 -17.30
CA ARG A 400 8.28 -13.35 -17.95
C ARG A 400 8.16 -13.27 -19.45
N SER A 401 9.29 -13.06 -20.12
CA SER A 401 9.42 -13.12 -21.57
C SER A 401 10.90 -13.38 -21.91
N GLU A 402 11.18 -14.11 -23.00
CA GLU A 402 12.56 -14.36 -23.47
C GLU A 402 13.51 -14.89 -22.38
N GLU A 403 13.00 -15.80 -21.53
CA GLU A 403 13.71 -16.34 -20.34
C GLU A 403 14.10 -15.30 -19.28
N GLN A 404 13.69 -14.04 -19.46
CA GLN A 404 13.87 -12.97 -18.48
C GLN A 404 12.68 -12.93 -17.53
N GLY A 405 12.94 -12.50 -16.29
CA GLY A 405 11.92 -12.27 -15.28
C GLY A 405 12.07 -10.89 -14.64
N ILE A 406 10.96 -10.16 -14.60
CA ILE A 406 10.84 -8.81 -14.06
C ILE A 406 9.85 -8.86 -12.91
N LEU A 407 10.30 -8.51 -11.71
CA LEU A 407 9.44 -8.41 -10.53
C LEU A 407 9.06 -6.94 -10.29
N ILE A 408 7.75 -6.69 -10.26
CA ILE A 408 7.18 -5.42 -9.79
C ILE A 408 6.33 -5.67 -8.55
N SER A 409 6.34 -4.70 -7.65
CA SER A 409 5.70 -4.80 -6.35
C SER A 409 5.18 -3.45 -5.87
N GLY A 410 3.98 -3.46 -5.30
CA GLY A 410 3.59 -2.39 -4.40
C GLY A 410 4.44 -2.38 -3.12
N ASP A 411 4.15 -1.43 -2.25
CA ASP A 411 5.03 -1.01 -1.17
C ASP A 411 5.43 -2.12 -0.19
N THR A 412 4.51 -2.98 0.20
CA THR A 412 4.82 -4.02 1.19
C THR A 412 5.33 -5.32 0.59
N GLY A 413 5.12 -5.53 -0.71
CA GLY A 413 5.49 -6.74 -1.43
C GLY A 413 4.93 -8.03 -0.82
N CYS A 414 5.82 -8.90 -0.36
CA CYS A 414 5.52 -10.32 -0.13
C CYS A 414 4.86 -10.64 1.22
N VAL A 415 3.97 -9.78 1.74
CA VAL A 415 3.42 -9.86 3.12
C VAL A 415 2.83 -11.23 3.48
N ASP A 416 2.15 -11.85 2.54
CA ASP A 416 1.41 -13.11 2.68
C ASP A 416 2.08 -14.29 1.99
N PHE A 417 3.38 -14.16 1.68
CA PHE A 417 4.17 -15.30 1.20
C PHE A 417 4.36 -16.38 2.26
N LYS A 418 3.94 -16.11 3.49
CA LYS A 418 4.07 -16.99 4.63
C LYS A 418 2.71 -17.11 5.35
N PRO A 419 2.25 -18.33 5.67
CA PRO A 419 0.92 -18.52 6.22
C PRO A 419 0.76 -17.98 7.64
N SER A 420 1.77 -18.13 8.51
CA SER A 420 1.76 -17.58 9.88
C SER A 420 3.13 -17.72 10.59
N GLY A 421 3.39 -16.86 11.57
CA GLY A 421 4.40 -17.03 12.63
C GLY A 421 5.80 -17.50 12.19
N ASN A 422 6.16 -18.74 12.52
CA ASN A 422 7.45 -19.37 12.20
C ASN A 422 7.39 -20.39 11.05
N LYS A 423 6.23 -20.53 10.39
CA LYS A 423 6.08 -21.47 9.26
C LYS A 423 7.01 -21.08 8.09
N PRO A 424 7.44 -22.04 7.26
CA PRO A 424 8.19 -21.72 6.05
C PRO A 424 7.32 -20.91 5.07
N TYR A 425 7.99 -20.20 4.16
CA TYR A 425 7.32 -19.54 3.04
C TYR A 425 6.65 -20.57 2.11
N HIS A 426 5.59 -20.13 1.43
CA HIS A 426 4.91 -20.93 0.42
C HIS A 426 5.86 -21.23 -0.74
N ARG A 427 6.21 -22.50 -0.91
CA ARG A 427 7.22 -22.92 -1.89
C ARG A 427 6.82 -22.57 -3.33
N GLN A 428 5.53 -22.69 -3.67
CA GLN A 428 5.06 -22.36 -5.02
C GLN A 428 5.24 -20.87 -5.35
N LEU A 429 5.04 -19.97 -4.38
CA LEU A 429 5.30 -18.54 -4.58
C LEU A 429 6.80 -18.28 -4.77
N LEU A 430 7.66 -18.88 -3.94
CA LEU A 430 9.12 -18.74 -4.08
C LEU A 430 9.62 -19.28 -5.43
N ASP A 431 9.12 -20.43 -5.86
CA ASP A 431 9.50 -21.05 -7.12
C ASP A 431 9.00 -20.23 -8.33
N ALA A 432 7.86 -19.56 -8.20
CA ALA A 432 7.28 -18.74 -9.26
C ALA A 432 8.00 -17.40 -9.48
N MET A 433 8.80 -16.93 -8.53
CA MET A 433 9.59 -15.70 -8.68
C MET A 433 10.79 -15.86 -9.63
N HIS A 434 11.21 -17.09 -9.96
CA HIS A 434 12.39 -17.32 -10.79
C HIS A 434 12.05 -17.29 -12.30
N PRO A 435 12.91 -16.68 -13.15
CA PRO A 435 14.17 -15.99 -12.81
C PRO A 435 13.94 -14.54 -12.34
N LEU A 436 14.91 -13.95 -11.63
CA LEU A 436 14.88 -12.55 -11.18
C LEU A 436 16.01 -11.75 -11.84
N ASN A 437 15.76 -11.21 -13.02
CA ASN A 437 16.74 -10.40 -13.76
C ASN A 437 16.59 -8.91 -13.44
N VAL A 438 15.36 -8.44 -13.27
CA VAL A 438 15.05 -7.07 -12.88
C VAL A 438 14.07 -7.08 -11.71
N VAL A 439 14.38 -6.31 -10.67
CA VAL A 439 13.58 -6.25 -9.44
C VAL A 439 13.31 -4.81 -9.09
N GLN A 440 12.06 -4.37 -9.17
CA GLN A 440 11.68 -3.12 -8.52
C GLN A 440 11.61 -3.34 -7.00
N ILE A 441 12.38 -2.54 -6.27
CA ILE A 441 12.50 -2.67 -4.82
C ILE A 441 11.27 -2.06 -4.14
N ALA A 442 10.51 -2.92 -3.48
CA ALA A 442 9.35 -2.54 -2.68
C ALA A 442 9.73 -1.54 -1.57
N HIS A 443 8.78 -0.66 -1.22
CA HIS A 443 8.95 0.40 -0.24
C HIS A 443 10.19 1.28 -0.48
N HIS A 444 10.64 1.42 -1.73
CA HIS A 444 11.62 2.42 -2.11
C HIS A 444 13.00 2.26 -1.43
N GLY A 445 13.39 1.03 -1.11
CA GLY A 445 14.61 0.75 -0.33
C GLY A 445 14.49 1.11 1.16
N GLY A 446 13.27 1.31 1.66
CA GLY A 446 12.96 1.54 3.06
C GLY A 446 12.89 0.24 3.87
N ASN A 447 12.19 0.27 5.00
CA ASN A 447 12.13 -0.89 5.88
C ASN A 447 11.17 -1.94 5.34
N ASN A 448 11.69 -2.93 4.61
CA ASN A 448 10.90 -4.08 4.17
C ASN A 448 11.65 -5.40 4.38
N THR A 449 11.98 -5.68 5.64
CA THR A 449 12.72 -6.90 6.05
C THR A 449 12.08 -8.18 5.49
N HIS A 450 10.75 -8.24 5.41
CA HIS A 450 10.06 -9.44 4.96
C HIS A 450 10.26 -9.69 3.45
N PHE A 451 10.12 -8.64 2.63
CA PHE A 451 10.40 -8.70 1.20
C PHE A 451 11.85 -9.13 0.91
N TYR A 452 12.83 -8.53 1.59
CA TYR A 452 14.24 -8.89 1.40
C TYR A 452 14.54 -10.35 1.76
N ARG A 453 13.94 -10.87 2.83
CA ARG A 453 14.05 -12.30 3.19
C ARG A 453 13.43 -13.22 2.14
N VAL A 454 12.33 -12.81 1.51
CA VAL A 454 11.73 -13.58 0.40
C VAL A 454 12.70 -13.64 -0.77
N LEU A 455 13.27 -12.50 -1.18
CA LEU A 455 14.28 -12.46 -2.25
C LEU A 455 15.47 -13.38 -1.93
N GLU A 456 16.02 -13.33 -0.72
CA GLU A 456 17.12 -14.21 -0.30
C GLU A 456 16.77 -15.71 -0.38
N GLN A 457 15.50 -16.07 -0.23
CA GLN A 457 15.03 -17.47 -0.27
C GLN A 457 14.60 -17.95 -1.67
N CYS A 458 14.44 -17.05 -2.63
CA CYS A 458 14.19 -17.39 -4.03
C CYS A 458 15.46 -17.95 -4.67
N LYS A 459 15.66 -19.26 -4.48
CA LYS A 459 16.58 -20.19 -5.19
C LYS A 459 18.05 -19.78 -5.44
N GLY A 460 18.56 -18.75 -4.77
CA GLY A 460 19.98 -18.60 -4.46
C GLY A 460 20.52 -17.19 -4.73
N LYS A 461 21.51 -16.78 -3.93
CA LYS A 461 22.15 -15.45 -4.02
C LYS A 461 22.72 -15.11 -5.40
N VAL A 462 23.04 -16.13 -6.22
CA VAL A 462 23.71 -15.96 -7.52
C VAL A 462 22.83 -15.22 -8.53
N ASP A 463 21.53 -15.48 -8.56
CA ASP A 463 20.63 -14.81 -9.50
C ASP A 463 20.52 -13.32 -9.15
N LEU A 464 20.36 -13.02 -7.85
CA LEU A 464 20.31 -11.65 -7.35
C LEU A 464 21.62 -10.89 -7.51
N GLN A 465 22.77 -11.58 -7.56
CA GLN A 465 24.07 -10.94 -7.80
C GLN A 465 24.21 -10.38 -9.22
N ASN A 466 23.40 -10.83 -10.16
CA ASN A 466 23.42 -10.33 -11.54
C ASN A 466 22.14 -9.57 -11.89
N ALA A 467 21.28 -9.30 -10.89
CA ALA A 467 20.02 -8.62 -11.10
C ALA A 467 20.20 -7.09 -11.12
N TYR A 468 19.33 -6.43 -11.88
CA TYR A 468 19.13 -4.99 -11.82
C TYR A 468 18.08 -4.67 -10.76
N MET A 469 18.43 -3.85 -9.79
CA MET A 469 17.52 -3.43 -8.73
C MET A 469 17.11 -1.97 -8.93
N LEU A 470 15.81 -1.74 -9.12
CA LEU A 470 15.25 -0.42 -9.41
C LEU A 470 14.74 0.24 -8.13
N LEU A 471 15.20 1.46 -7.85
CA LEU A 471 14.84 2.24 -6.66
C LEU A 471 14.32 3.63 -7.03
N SER A 472 13.08 3.92 -6.60
CA SER A 472 12.53 5.28 -6.57
C SER A 472 12.56 5.79 -5.15
N HIS A 473 13.04 7.00 -4.90
CA HIS A 473 12.86 7.70 -3.62
C HIS A 473 13.09 9.20 -3.82
N GLU A 474 12.84 10.02 -2.80
CA GLU A 474 13.13 11.46 -2.88
C GLU A 474 14.63 11.72 -2.93
N VAL A 475 15.04 12.81 -3.58
CA VAL A 475 16.44 13.25 -3.60
C VAL A 475 16.96 13.40 -2.18
N ARG A 476 18.02 12.66 -1.86
CA ARG A 476 18.68 12.62 -0.54
C ARG A 476 17.72 12.37 0.62
N SER A 477 16.74 11.48 0.40
CA SER A 477 15.77 11.09 1.42
C SER A 477 16.45 10.77 2.76
N LEU A 478 15.87 11.28 3.86
CA LEU A 478 16.36 11.00 5.21
C LEU A 478 16.11 9.54 5.62
N TYR A 479 15.15 8.89 4.97
CA TYR A 479 14.64 7.58 5.35
C TYR A 479 15.00 6.48 4.35
N ARG A 480 15.50 6.84 3.16
CA ARG A 480 15.67 5.91 2.02
C ARG A 480 16.96 6.18 1.23
N PRO A 481 17.66 5.11 0.79
CA PRO A 481 17.57 3.76 1.33
C PRO A 481 17.86 3.73 2.83
N ASN A 482 17.44 2.68 3.54
CA ASN A 482 17.72 2.54 4.97
C ASN A 482 18.69 1.40 5.28
N ASP A 483 19.00 1.23 6.57
CA ASP A 483 19.92 0.19 7.05
C ASP A 483 19.44 -1.24 6.75
N VAL A 484 18.13 -1.48 6.71
CA VAL A 484 17.59 -2.80 6.40
C VAL A 484 17.90 -3.17 4.95
N PHE A 485 17.70 -2.24 4.01
CA PHE A 485 18.09 -2.44 2.62
C PHE A 485 19.60 -2.61 2.48
N ARG A 486 20.40 -1.79 3.17
CA ARG A 486 21.87 -1.92 3.18
C ARG A 486 22.32 -3.32 3.61
N ILE A 487 21.78 -3.84 4.72
CA ILE A 487 22.10 -5.19 5.21
C ILE A 487 21.75 -6.25 4.16
N PHE A 488 20.59 -6.12 3.50
CA PHE A 488 20.22 -7.02 2.41
C PHE A 488 21.22 -6.99 1.26
N ILE A 489 21.64 -5.81 0.81
CA ILE A 489 22.64 -5.66 -0.26
C ILE A 489 23.99 -6.25 0.17
N GLU A 490 24.44 -5.96 1.38
CA GLU A 490 25.67 -6.53 1.95
C GLU A 490 25.62 -8.07 2.03
N ASN A 491 24.44 -8.66 2.26
CA ASN A 491 24.25 -10.11 2.32
C ASN A 491 24.34 -10.81 0.96
N ILE A 492 23.91 -10.16 -0.11
CA ILE A 492 23.88 -10.76 -1.46
C ILE A 492 25.12 -10.39 -2.27
N ALA A 493 25.72 -9.23 -2.04
CA ALA A 493 26.93 -8.80 -2.70
C ALA A 493 28.17 -9.57 -2.23
N THR A 494 29.17 -9.64 -3.10
CA THR A 494 30.53 -10.09 -2.78
C THR A 494 31.51 -8.92 -2.92
N PRO A 495 32.79 -9.10 -2.55
CA PRO A 495 33.80 -8.06 -2.80
C PRO A 495 33.95 -7.66 -4.28
N HIS A 496 33.59 -8.56 -5.22
CA HIS A 496 33.85 -8.39 -6.66
C HIS A 496 32.59 -8.49 -7.54
N SER A 497 31.42 -8.77 -6.96
CA SER A 497 30.15 -8.90 -7.68
C SER A 497 28.99 -8.47 -6.80
N GLY A 498 27.85 -8.17 -7.40
CA GLY A 498 26.64 -7.80 -6.69
C GLY A 498 25.62 -7.22 -7.67
N PRO A 499 24.36 -7.07 -7.23
CA PRO A 499 23.33 -6.47 -8.07
C PRO A 499 23.75 -5.08 -8.54
N GLU A 500 23.25 -4.69 -9.71
CA GLU A 500 23.40 -3.34 -10.22
C GLU A 500 22.22 -2.48 -9.74
N LEU A 501 22.52 -1.44 -8.96
CA LEU A 501 21.54 -0.57 -8.33
C LEU A 501 21.26 0.64 -9.21
N LEU A 502 20.01 0.79 -9.61
CA LEU A 502 19.53 1.87 -10.48
C LEU A 502 18.57 2.76 -9.70
N PHE A 503 19.02 3.98 -9.45
CA PHE A 503 18.26 4.99 -8.72
C PHE A 503 17.64 6.02 -9.66
N THR A 504 16.41 6.43 -9.41
CA THR A 504 15.81 7.61 -10.06
C THR A 504 16.16 8.93 -9.37
N SER A 505 16.73 8.87 -8.16
CA SER A 505 17.13 10.03 -7.36
C SER A 505 18.40 9.74 -6.57
N ALA A 506 19.25 10.76 -6.37
CA ALA A 506 20.50 10.61 -5.65
C ALA A 506 20.25 10.22 -4.18
N PRO A 507 20.77 9.09 -3.68
CA PRO A 507 20.69 8.74 -2.26
C PRO A 507 21.64 9.61 -1.44
N ARG A 508 21.48 9.61 -0.11
CA ARG A 508 22.50 10.16 0.79
C ARG A 508 23.72 9.25 0.81
N LEU A 509 24.94 9.81 0.78
CA LEU A 509 26.17 9.02 0.88
C LEU A 509 26.16 8.09 2.11
N ALA A 510 25.67 8.58 3.24
CA ALA A 510 25.57 7.78 4.47
C ALA A 510 24.67 6.54 4.32
N ALA A 511 23.62 6.61 3.49
CA ALA A 511 22.66 5.51 3.29
C ALA A 511 23.21 4.39 2.40
N VAL A 512 24.16 4.72 1.51
CA VAL A 512 24.75 3.77 0.57
C VAL A 512 26.20 3.40 0.88
N ARG A 513 26.69 3.82 2.05
CA ARG A 513 28.06 3.57 2.49
C ARG A 513 28.36 2.07 2.51
N GLY A 514 29.40 1.66 1.77
CA GLY A 514 29.86 0.28 1.68
C GLY A 514 29.39 -0.47 0.43
N PHE A 515 28.44 0.09 -0.33
CA PHE A 515 27.95 -0.49 -1.57
C PHE A 515 27.77 0.53 -2.70
N GLU A 516 28.44 1.68 -2.62
CA GLU A 516 28.43 2.73 -3.65
C GLU A 516 28.89 2.20 -5.01
N ARG A 517 29.82 1.23 -5.01
CA ARG A 517 30.33 0.55 -6.21
C ARG A 517 29.27 -0.26 -6.97
N LEU A 518 28.16 -0.58 -6.32
CA LEU A 518 27.05 -1.33 -6.93
C LEU A 518 26.06 -0.39 -7.62
N ILE A 519 26.18 0.92 -7.44
CA ILE A 519 25.40 1.90 -8.20
C ILE A 519 25.87 1.84 -9.65
N ALA A 520 24.92 1.65 -10.56
CA ALA A 520 25.17 1.59 -11.99
C ALA A 520 25.98 2.80 -12.46
N THR A 521 26.80 2.60 -13.49
CA THR A 521 27.54 3.72 -14.09
C THR A 521 26.55 4.61 -14.84
N PRO A 522 26.54 5.92 -14.61
CA PRO A 522 25.66 6.83 -15.36
C PRO A 522 25.93 6.73 -16.86
N THR A 523 24.85 6.65 -17.64
CA THR A 523 24.91 6.75 -19.11
C THR A 523 24.78 8.19 -19.59
N GLU A 524 24.41 9.10 -18.68
CA GLU A 524 24.17 10.52 -18.92
C GLU A 524 24.99 11.40 -17.95
N PRO A 525 25.13 12.72 -18.21
CA PRO A 525 25.74 13.65 -17.26
C PRO A 525 25.08 13.54 -15.87
N PRO A 526 25.85 13.31 -14.79
CA PRO A 526 25.25 13.04 -13.49
C PRO A 526 24.41 14.20 -12.96
N VAL A 527 23.19 13.90 -12.52
CA VAL A 527 22.26 14.84 -11.88
C VAL A 527 21.69 14.24 -10.60
N ASP A 528 20.97 15.05 -9.82
CA ASP A 528 20.38 14.62 -8.53
C ASP A 528 19.10 13.78 -8.72
N SER A 529 18.46 13.81 -9.90
CA SER A 529 17.32 12.95 -10.27
C SER A 529 17.21 12.74 -11.78
N GLY A 530 16.68 11.59 -12.20
CA GLY A 530 16.52 11.21 -13.60
C GLY A 530 15.78 9.89 -13.75
N ASP A 531 15.33 9.58 -14.96
CA ASP A 531 14.67 8.30 -15.24
C ASP A 531 15.71 7.16 -15.31
N VAL A 532 15.23 5.92 -15.19
CA VAL A 532 16.03 4.71 -15.41
C VAL A 532 15.48 4.00 -16.64
N GLY A 533 16.35 3.63 -17.57
CA GLY A 533 16.03 2.88 -18.78
C GLY A 533 16.87 1.62 -18.89
N LEU A 534 16.21 0.48 -19.09
CA LEU A 534 16.82 -0.83 -19.36
C LEU A 534 16.29 -1.40 -20.68
N GLU A 535 17.18 -2.02 -21.45
CA GLU A 535 16.82 -2.75 -22.67
C GLU A 535 17.43 -4.16 -22.64
N PHE A 536 16.61 -5.16 -22.93
CA PHE A 536 17.04 -6.52 -23.21
C PHE A 536 16.98 -6.76 -24.72
N ASP A 537 18.16 -6.90 -25.32
CA ASP A 537 18.32 -7.22 -26.73
C ASP A 537 19.52 -8.17 -26.91
N ASN A 538 19.45 -9.03 -27.91
CA ASN A 538 20.49 -10.02 -28.23
C ASN A 538 20.96 -10.86 -27.02
N GLY A 539 20.05 -11.18 -26.10
CA GLY A 539 20.33 -12.04 -24.94
C GLY A 539 20.99 -11.35 -23.75
N ALA A 540 21.11 -10.01 -23.74
CA ALA A 540 21.70 -9.27 -22.64
C ALA A 540 20.90 -8.01 -22.27
N TRP A 541 20.88 -7.69 -20.98
CA TRP A 541 20.38 -6.41 -20.48
C TRP A 541 21.45 -5.33 -20.61
N THR A 542 21.03 -4.12 -20.98
CA THR A 542 21.87 -2.93 -21.03
C THR A 542 21.15 -1.78 -20.34
N VAL A 543 21.88 -1.02 -19.53
CA VAL A 543 21.42 0.27 -19.01
C VAL A 543 21.53 1.29 -20.13
N VAL A 544 20.40 1.84 -20.57
CA VAL A 544 20.35 2.82 -21.66
C VAL A 544 20.13 4.25 -21.15
N ALA A 545 19.51 4.40 -19.98
CA ALA A 545 19.34 5.68 -19.31
C ALA A 545 19.57 5.52 -17.80
N HIS A 546 20.53 6.25 -17.26
CA HIS A 546 20.73 6.37 -15.81
C HIS A 546 21.62 7.59 -15.53
N ALA A 547 21.17 8.47 -14.63
CA ALA A 547 21.86 9.73 -14.37
C ALA A 547 22.43 9.87 -12.95
N ILE A 548 22.28 8.86 -12.09
CA ILE A 548 22.72 8.94 -10.69
C ILE A 548 24.11 8.33 -10.55
N SER A 549 25.09 9.14 -10.13
CA SER A 549 26.46 8.67 -9.90
C SER A 549 26.75 8.38 -8.44
N GLY A 550 27.27 7.19 -8.14
CA GLY A 550 27.82 6.87 -6.83
C GLY A 550 29.05 7.73 -6.44
N SER A 551 29.80 8.24 -7.42
CA SER A 551 31.00 9.06 -7.16
C SER A 551 30.72 10.53 -6.82
N ASN A 552 29.50 11.01 -7.10
CA ASN A 552 29.11 12.41 -6.90
C ASN A 552 28.19 12.61 -5.68
N LEU A 553 28.03 11.58 -4.84
CA LEU A 553 27.24 11.67 -3.63
C LEU A 553 27.96 12.53 -2.60
N LYS A 554 27.30 13.60 -2.15
CA LYS A 554 27.81 14.55 -1.15
C LYS A 554 27.42 14.18 0.28
#